data_AF-A0A2V9K0N7-F1
#
_entry.id   AF-A0A2V9K0N7-F1
#
_cell.length_a   1.000
_cell.length_b   1.000
_cell.length_c   1.000
_cell.angle_alpha   90.00
_cell.angle_beta   90.00
_cell.angle_gamma   90.00
#
_symmetry.space_group_name_H-M   'P 1'
#
loop_
_entity.id
_entity.type
_entity.pdbx_description
1 polymer ?
#
loop_
_entity_poly.entity_id
_entity_poly.type
_entity_poly.pdbx_seq_one_letter_code
_entity_poly.pdbx_strand_id
1 'polypeptide(L)'
;MSCQTTQSRLEAFLSGRLSGEESRSVRLHLASCRSCAQGLGPVDRIEILAASDAEVEPSADFAARFRARLESHRAQAARPRWSVFSGWSLPRQLAAAGALAGFLALGVYLGVYRLNRPGPAAADIAIAENLPLLRDMKVIENLDLLEDFDAIQGLQPASTVQ
;
A
#
# COMPACT_ATOMS: atom_id res chain seq x y z
N MET A 1 -18.50 -14.36 39.17
CA MET A 1 -19.25 -13.74 38.05
C MET A 1 -20.65 -14.33 38.00
N SER A 2 -21.68 -13.55 37.63
CA SER A 2 -23.06 -14.05 37.50
C SER A 2 -23.39 -14.45 36.05
N CYS A 3 -24.44 -15.27 35.85
CA CYS A 3 -24.85 -15.73 34.53
C CYS A 3 -25.23 -14.57 33.59
N GLN A 4 -25.92 -13.56 34.12
CA GLN A 4 -26.36 -12.40 33.35
C GLN A 4 -25.17 -11.59 32.81
N THR A 5 -24.15 -11.37 33.64
CA THR A 5 -22.92 -10.68 33.20
C THR A 5 -22.14 -11.52 32.19
N THR A 6 -22.17 -12.86 32.32
CA THR A 6 -21.48 -13.74 31.36
C THR A 6 -22.16 -13.71 30.01
N GLN A 7 -23.50 -13.76 29.97
CA GLN A 7 -24.26 -13.66 28.74
C GLN A 7 -24.05 -12.32 28.03
N SER A 8 -24.06 -11.19 28.75
CA SER A 8 -23.84 -9.88 28.13
C SER A 8 -22.43 -9.68 27.60
N ARG A 9 -21.44 -10.41 28.14
CA ARG A 9 -20.04 -10.35 27.72
C ARG A 9 -19.63 -11.47 26.77
N LEU A 10 -20.54 -12.39 26.42
CA LEU A 10 -20.23 -13.59 25.65
C LEU A 10 -19.72 -13.25 24.25
N GLU A 11 -20.37 -12.31 23.55
CA GLU A 11 -19.94 -11.88 22.22
C GLU A 11 -18.56 -11.21 22.25
N ALA A 12 -18.31 -10.35 23.24
CA ALA A 12 -17.00 -9.71 23.43
C ALA A 12 -15.91 -10.72 23.79
N PHE A 13 -16.26 -11.77 24.53
CA PHE A 13 -15.37 -12.88 24.85
C PHE A 13 -15.00 -13.67 23.58
N LEU A 14 -15.98 -14.08 22.78
CA LEU A 14 -15.76 -14.84 21.54
C LEU A 14 -15.00 -14.05 20.47
N SER A 15 -15.16 -12.72 20.46
CA SER A 15 -14.41 -11.84 19.55
C SER A 15 -13.05 -11.38 20.10
N GLY A 16 -12.62 -11.86 21.27
CA GLY A 16 -11.33 -11.51 21.87
C GLY A 16 -11.20 -10.05 22.30
N ARG A 17 -12.31 -9.34 22.53
CA ARG A 17 -12.37 -7.91 22.88
C ARG A 17 -12.34 -7.63 24.38
N LEU A 18 -12.36 -8.67 25.22
CA LEU A 18 -12.28 -8.53 26.67
C LEU A 18 -10.83 -8.41 27.13
N SER A 19 -10.61 -7.70 28.24
CA SER A 19 -9.32 -7.71 28.92
C SER A 19 -8.97 -9.13 29.40
N GLY A 20 -7.69 -9.40 29.67
CA GLY A 20 -7.24 -10.74 30.09
C GLY A 20 -7.89 -11.22 31.40
N GLU A 21 -8.13 -10.30 32.35
CA GLU A 21 -8.79 -10.60 33.62
C GLU A 21 -10.27 -10.92 33.43
N GLU A 22 -10.98 -10.12 32.63
CA GLU A 22 -12.40 -10.33 32.32
C GLU A 22 -12.61 -11.61 31.52
N SER A 23 -11.75 -11.89 30.55
CA SER A 23 -11.75 -13.14 29.79
C SER A 23 -11.58 -14.34 30.70
N ARG A 24 -10.67 -14.26 31.68
CA ARG A 24 -10.45 -15.33 32.67
C ARG A 24 -11.70 -15.56 33.53
N SER A 25 -12.32 -14.48 34.02
CA SER A 25 -13.55 -14.57 34.82
C SER A 25 -14.71 -15.19 34.05
N VAL A 26 -14.91 -14.80 32.77
CA VAL A 26 -15.92 -15.40 31.89
C VAL A 26 -15.65 -16.89 31.69
N ARG A 27 -14.40 -17.25 31.39
CA ARG A 27 -13.99 -18.64 31.15
C ARG A 27 -14.22 -19.54 32.37
N LEU A 28 -13.85 -19.09 33.56
CA LEU A 28 -14.12 -19.80 34.81
C LEU A 28 -15.63 -20.03 35.03
N HIS A 29 -16.45 -19.03 34.72
CA HIS A 29 -17.91 -19.18 34.82
C HIS A 29 -18.45 -20.20 33.80
N LEU A 30 -18.00 -20.14 32.54
CA LEU A 30 -18.39 -21.10 31.51
C LEU A 30 -17.98 -22.54 31.83
N ALA A 31 -16.84 -22.73 32.50
CA ALA A 31 -16.40 -24.05 32.97
C ALA A 31 -17.29 -24.60 34.11
N SER A 32 -17.79 -23.73 34.99
CA SER A 32 -18.61 -24.12 36.15
C SER A 32 -20.12 -24.17 35.87
N CYS A 33 -20.62 -23.44 34.87
CA CYS A 33 -22.04 -23.25 34.63
C CYS A 33 -22.50 -23.89 33.31
N ARG A 34 -23.22 -25.01 33.42
CA ARG A 34 -23.72 -25.77 32.26
C ARG A 34 -24.72 -24.97 31.40
N SER A 35 -25.56 -24.12 31.98
CA SER A 35 -26.55 -23.34 31.22
C SER A 35 -25.90 -22.28 30.34
N CYS A 36 -24.88 -21.58 30.83
CA CYS A 36 -24.09 -20.66 30.01
C CYS A 36 -23.27 -21.41 28.95
N ALA A 37 -22.75 -22.60 29.27
CA ALA A 37 -22.01 -23.42 28.31
C ALA A 37 -22.89 -24.00 27.19
N GLN A 38 -24.20 -24.20 27.43
CA GLN A 38 -25.15 -24.66 26.42
C GLN A 38 -25.41 -23.62 25.33
N GLY A 39 -25.24 -22.33 25.62
CA GLY A 39 -25.40 -21.25 24.64
C GLY A 39 -24.23 -21.10 23.66
N LEU A 40 -23.16 -21.89 23.84
CA LEU A 40 -21.98 -21.88 22.98
C LEU A 40 -22.11 -22.88 21.83
N GLY A 41 -21.58 -22.51 20.67
CA GLY A 41 -21.45 -23.42 19.55
C GLY A 41 -20.49 -24.59 19.85
N PRO A 42 -20.53 -25.67 19.05
CA PRO A 42 -19.64 -26.82 19.22
C PRO A 42 -18.16 -26.44 19.15
N VAL A 43 -17.81 -25.49 18.28
CA VAL A 43 -16.43 -25.00 18.07
C VAL A 43 -15.96 -24.19 19.27
N ASP A 44 -16.76 -23.23 19.74
CA ASP A 44 -16.44 -22.38 20.90
C ASP A 44 -16.21 -23.22 22.17
N ARG A 45 -16.97 -24.32 22.30
CA ARG A 45 -16.85 -25.23 23.44
C ARG A 45 -15.49 -25.93 23.49
N ILE A 46 -14.89 -26.26 22.33
CA ILE A 46 -13.54 -26.85 22.26
C ILE A 46 -12.50 -25.83 22.71
N GLU A 47 -12.62 -24.57 22.29
CA GLU A 47 -11.68 -23.51 22.65
C GLU A 47 -11.70 -23.21 24.15
N ILE A 48 -12.89 -23.22 24.77
CA ILE A 48 -13.03 -23.04 26.22
C ILE A 48 -12.47 -24.23 27.00
N LEU A 49 -12.66 -25.47 26.51
CA LEU A 49 -12.10 -26.66 27.13
C LEU A 49 -10.57 -26.67 27.05
N ALA A 50 -10.00 -26.32 25.89
CA ALA A 50 -8.54 -26.18 25.74
C ALA A 50 -7.97 -25.06 26.62
N ALA A 51 -8.72 -23.98 26.84
CA ALA A 51 -8.31 -22.87 27.70
C ALA A 51 -8.61 -23.09 29.19
N SER A 52 -9.30 -24.18 29.54
CA SER A 52 -9.47 -24.66 30.92
C SER A 52 -8.39 -25.64 31.33
N ASP A 53 -7.57 -26.09 30.38
CA ASP A 53 -6.46 -26.99 30.64
C ASP A 53 -5.34 -26.26 31.38
N ALA A 54 -4.66 -27.02 32.24
CA ALA A 54 -3.86 -26.58 33.38
C ALA A 54 -3.06 -25.29 33.20
N GLU A 55 -2.96 -24.50 34.28
CA GLU A 55 -2.05 -23.37 34.36
C GLU A 55 -0.61 -23.87 34.12
N VAL A 56 -0.13 -23.69 32.88
CA VAL A 56 1.20 -24.12 32.48
C VAL A 56 2.19 -23.18 33.16
N GLU A 57 2.82 -23.67 34.22
CA GLU A 57 3.88 -22.93 34.90
C GLU A 57 5.00 -22.68 33.89
N PRO A 58 5.32 -21.40 33.59
CA PRO A 58 6.39 -21.09 32.65
C PRO A 58 7.72 -21.60 33.20
N SER A 59 8.66 -21.95 32.32
CA SER A 59 10.01 -22.34 32.74
C SER A 59 10.61 -21.28 33.67
N ALA A 60 11.38 -21.68 34.69
CA ALA A 60 11.95 -20.75 35.68
C ALA A 60 12.70 -19.54 35.08
N ASP A 61 13.26 -19.70 33.88
CA ASP A 61 14.00 -18.65 33.17
C ASP A 61 13.14 -17.75 32.25
N PHE A 62 11.84 -18.02 32.14
CA PHE A 62 10.94 -17.31 31.23
C PHE A 62 10.91 -15.80 31.50
N ALA A 63 10.79 -15.41 32.77
CA ALA A 63 10.74 -14.00 33.15
C ALA A 63 12.06 -13.27 32.86
N ALA A 64 13.20 -13.95 32.98
CA ALA A 64 14.50 -13.40 32.63
C ALA A 64 14.64 -13.23 31.11
N ARG A 65 14.32 -14.27 30.33
CA ARG A 65 14.34 -14.24 28.86
C ARG A 65 13.38 -13.21 28.28
N PHE A 66 12.17 -13.10 28.83
CA PHE A 66 11.18 -12.12 28.41
C PHE A 66 11.68 -10.69 28.64
N ARG A 67 12.21 -10.39 29.83
CA ARG A 67 12.79 -9.07 30.13
C ARG A 67 13.98 -8.76 29.23
N ALA A 68 14.89 -9.70 29.03
CA ALA A 68 16.04 -9.53 28.12
C ALA A 68 15.59 -9.22 26.69
N ARG A 69 14.58 -9.94 26.17
CA ARG A 69 14.00 -9.69 24.85
C ARG A 69 13.34 -8.31 24.80
N LEU A 70 12.55 -7.95 25.79
CA LEU A 70 11.83 -6.68 25.86
C LEU A 70 12.80 -5.49 25.87
N GLU A 71 13.86 -5.55 26.67
CA GLU A 71 14.89 -4.51 26.69
C GLU A 71 15.65 -4.42 25.36
N SER A 72 15.95 -5.55 24.71
CA SER A 72 16.57 -5.53 23.39
C SER A 72 15.69 -4.82 22.33
N HIS A 73 14.37 -4.97 22.41
CA HIS A 73 13.43 -4.28 21.53
C HIS A 73 13.32 -2.79 21.85
N ARG A 74 13.28 -2.43 23.14
CA ARG A 74 13.31 -1.02 23.57
C ARG A 74 14.59 -0.31 23.15
N ALA A 75 15.74 -0.96 23.31
CA ALA A 75 17.02 -0.42 22.89
C ALA A 75 17.08 -0.19 21.37
N GLN A 76 16.47 -1.06 20.57
CA GLN A 76 16.36 -0.87 19.12
C GLN A 76 15.40 0.26 18.76
N ALA A 77 14.24 0.34 19.42
CA ALA A 77 13.26 1.39 19.21
C ALA A 77 13.76 2.78 19.66
N ALA A 78 14.59 2.83 20.69
CA ALA A 78 15.20 4.04 21.21
C ALA A 78 16.38 4.56 20.38
N ARG A 79 16.85 3.81 19.35
CA ARG A 79 17.89 4.33 18.46
C ARG A 79 17.30 5.48 17.64
N PRO A 80 17.85 6.70 17.76
CA PRO A 80 17.36 7.81 16.96
C PRO A 80 17.56 7.46 15.48
N ARG A 81 16.50 7.60 14.69
CA ARG A 81 16.51 7.39 13.22
C ARG A 81 17.58 8.23 12.51
N TRP A 82 18.08 9.28 13.16
CA TRP A 82 19.14 10.15 12.64
C TRP A 82 20.57 9.67 12.99
N SER A 83 20.73 8.58 13.75
CA SER A 83 22.04 8.00 14.08
C SER A 83 22.83 7.48 12.88
N VAL A 84 22.18 7.23 11.74
CA VAL A 84 22.87 6.94 10.47
C VAL A 84 23.74 8.09 9.98
N PHE A 85 23.42 9.34 10.34
CA PHE A 85 24.24 10.51 10.00
C PHE A 85 25.24 10.88 11.10
N SER A 86 25.06 10.36 12.32
CA SER A 86 25.95 10.57 13.48
C SER A 86 27.37 10.01 13.28
N GLY A 87 27.51 8.98 12.43
CA GLY A 87 28.82 8.40 12.07
C GLY A 87 29.59 9.17 10.99
N TRP A 88 29.00 10.21 10.39
CA TRP A 88 29.71 11.05 9.43
C TRP A 88 30.47 12.16 10.16
N SER A 89 31.78 12.26 9.92
CA SER A 89 32.58 13.36 10.44
C SER A 89 31.98 14.69 10.01
N LEU A 90 31.91 15.65 10.95
CA LEU A 90 31.46 17.03 10.73
C LEU A 90 31.89 17.63 9.38
N PRO A 91 33.15 17.49 8.92
CA PRO A 91 33.56 18.01 7.60
C PRO A 91 32.83 17.36 6.42
N ARG A 92 32.47 16.08 6.52
CA ARG A 92 31.76 15.33 5.46
C ARG A 92 30.29 15.76 5.36
N GLN A 93 29.67 16.05 6.50
CA GLN A 93 28.32 16.60 6.55
C GLN A 93 28.25 18.00 5.92
N LEU A 94 29.22 18.86 6.24
CA LEU A 94 29.33 20.20 5.64
C LEU A 94 29.59 20.13 4.13
N ALA A 95 30.43 19.21 3.66
CA ALA A 95 30.70 19.01 2.24
C ALA A 95 29.45 18.56 1.46
N ALA A 96 28.66 17.62 2.00
CA ALA A 96 27.44 17.18 1.33
C ALA A 96 26.31 18.23 1.38
N ALA A 97 26.16 18.94 2.49
CA ALA A 97 25.22 20.05 2.60
C ALA A 97 25.58 21.17 1.61
N GLY A 98 26.87 21.50 1.50
CA GLY A 98 27.39 22.47 0.54
C GLY A 98 27.18 22.04 -0.92
N ALA A 99 27.41 20.76 -1.23
CA ALA A 99 27.16 20.23 -2.57
C ALA A 99 25.67 20.31 -2.94
N LEU A 100 24.77 19.90 -2.04
CA LEU A 100 23.32 19.96 -2.28
C LEU A 100 22.84 21.41 -2.47
N ALA A 101 23.27 22.32 -1.60
CA ALA A 101 22.95 23.74 -1.72
C ALA A 101 23.50 24.34 -3.03
N GLY A 102 24.71 23.96 -3.43
CA GLY A 102 25.32 24.34 -4.70
C GLY A 102 24.53 23.84 -5.91
N PHE A 103 24.10 22.58 -5.91
CA PHE A 103 23.27 22.03 -7.00
C PHE A 103 21.89 22.69 -7.08
N LEU A 104 21.26 22.97 -5.94
CA LEU A 104 19.99 23.69 -5.90
C LEU A 104 20.14 25.12 -6.41
N ALA A 105 21.17 25.84 -5.95
CA ALA A 105 21.45 27.20 -6.41
C ALA A 105 21.79 27.23 -7.90
N LEU A 106 22.58 26.27 -8.40
CA LEU A 106 22.92 26.14 -9.81
C LEU A 106 21.70 25.78 -10.66
N GLY A 107 20.84 24.88 -10.19
CA GLY A 107 19.59 24.51 -10.86
C GLY A 107 18.61 25.68 -10.95
N VAL A 108 18.45 26.44 -9.86
CA VAL A 108 17.63 27.66 -9.83
C VAL A 108 18.24 28.73 -10.72
N TYR A 109 19.56 28.96 -10.65
CA TYR A 109 20.26 29.93 -11.49
C TYR A 109 20.10 29.60 -12.97
N LEU A 110 20.34 28.35 -13.37
CA LEU A 110 20.16 27.90 -14.75
C LEU A 110 18.68 27.97 -15.17
N GLY A 111 17.74 27.62 -14.30
CA GLY A 111 16.31 27.71 -14.58
C GLY A 111 15.86 29.15 -14.83
N VAL A 112 16.21 30.07 -13.94
CA VAL A 112 15.90 31.50 -14.07
C VAL A 112 16.64 32.11 -15.26
N TYR A 113 17.91 31.77 -15.48
CA TYR A 113 18.70 32.28 -16.61
C TYR A 113 18.22 31.74 -17.97
N ARG A 114 17.67 30.51 -18.01
CA ARG A 114 17.08 29.92 -19.23
C ARG A 114 15.67 30.44 -19.49
N LEU A 115 14.86 30.69 -18.46
CA LEU A 115 13.55 31.33 -18.61
C LEU A 115 13.66 32.83 -18.93
N ASN A 116 14.73 33.49 -18.50
CA ASN A 116 14.98 34.91 -18.77
C ASN A 116 15.87 35.16 -20.00
N ARG A 117 16.16 34.12 -20.80
CA ARG A 117 16.55 34.37 -22.18
C ARG A 117 15.31 34.90 -22.90
N PRO A 118 15.34 36.08 -23.54
CA PRO A 118 14.33 36.39 -24.55
C PRO A 118 14.38 35.22 -25.54
N GLY A 119 13.31 34.42 -25.59
CA GLY A 119 13.19 33.38 -26.59
C GLY A 119 13.46 34.01 -27.96
N PRO A 120 14.12 33.28 -28.89
CA PRO A 120 14.42 33.85 -30.21
C PRO A 120 13.12 34.40 -30.78
N ALA A 121 13.10 35.72 -31.02
CA ALA A 121 11.92 36.46 -31.40
C ALA A 121 11.47 35.99 -32.78
N ALA A 122 10.60 34.98 -32.84
CA ALA A 122 9.88 34.46 -34.01
C ALA A 122 10.70 34.15 -35.29
N ALA A 123 12.01 34.41 -35.33
CA ALA A 123 12.85 34.34 -36.52
C ALA A 123 13.66 33.04 -36.61
N ASP A 124 13.83 32.31 -35.50
CA ASP A 124 14.58 31.04 -35.48
C ASP A 124 13.69 29.78 -35.47
N ILE A 125 12.40 29.91 -35.80
CA ILE A 125 11.61 28.75 -36.26
C ILE A 125 11.88 28.55 -37.76
N ALA A 126 13.16 28.52 -38.13
CA ALA A 126 13.63 28.01 -39.42
C ALA A 126 13.88 26.49 -39.28
N ILE A 127 12.93 25.77 -38.69
CA ILE A 127 12.83 24.32 -38.83
C ILE A 127 11.99 24.07 -40.08
N ALA A 128 12.52 24.44 -41.25
CA ALA A 128 11.76 24.36 -42.51
C ALA A 128 12.57 23.97 -43.74
N GLU A 129 13.86 23.59 -43.64
CA GLU A 129 14.62 23.34 -44.88
C GLU A 129 15.29 21.97 -45.02
N ASN A 130 15.42 21.14 -43.98
CA ASN A 130 16.05 19.82 -44.15
C ASN A 130 15.54 18.73 -43.19
N LEU A 131 14.26 18.37 -43.29
CA LEU A 131 13.82 17.05 -42.85
C LEU A 131 13.31 16.24 -44.07
N PRO A 132 14.10 15.28 -44.59
CA PRO A 132 13.67 14.31 -45.61
C PRO A 132 12.55 13.35 -45.12
N LEU A 133 11.97 13.60 -43.95
CA LEU A 133 11.02 12.73 -43.26
C LEU A 133 9.57 12.90 -43.74
N LEU A 134 9.26 13.97 -44.49
CA LEU A 134 7.92 14.22 -45.05
C LEU A 134 7.72 13.65 -46.46
N ARG A 135 8.79 13.14 -47.11
CA ARG A 135 8.70 12.64 -48.49
C ARG A 135 8.06 11.24 -48.59
N ASP A 136 7.93 10.53 -47.47
CA ASP A 136 7.50 9.13 -47.44
C ASP A 136 6.09 8.89 -46.86
N MET A 137 5.21 9.89 -46.78
CA MET A 137 3.77 9.63 -46.66
C MET A 137 3.14 9.48 -48.06
N LYS A 138 3.53 8.42 -48.77
CA LYS A 138 2.77 7.84 -49.89
C LYS A 138 1.57 7.04 -49.35
N VAL A 139 0.73 7.69 -48.54
CA VAL A 139 -0.53 7.10 -48.07
C VAL A 139 -1.63 7.98 -48.60
N ILE A 140 -2.22 7.50 -49.70
CA ILE A 140 -3.47 7.85 -50.38
C ILE A 140 -3.20 7.89 -51.90
N GLU A 141 -2.93 6.73 -52.50
CA GLU A 141 -3.05 6.51 -53.96
C GLU A 141 -4.38 5.80 -54.32
N ASN A 142 -5.29 5.64 -53.35
CA ASN A 142 -6.58 4.95 -53.56
C ASN A 142 -7.76 5.68 -52.89
N LEU A 143 -7.81 7.01 -53.00
CA LEU A 143 -9.06 7.73 -52.71
C LEU A 143 -10.01 7.76 -53.93
N ASP A 144 -9.49 7.56 -55.15
CA ASP A 144 -10.30 7.46 -56.37
C ASP A 144 -11.07 6.13 -56.50
N LEU A 145 -10.84 5.15 -55.61
CA LEU A 145 -11.54 3.85 -55.63
C LEU A 145 -12.83 3.82 -54.78
N LEU A 146 -13.16 4.92 -54.09
CA LEU A 146 -14.36 4.99 -53.24
C LEU A 146 -15.43 5.95 -53.79
N GLU A 147 -15.25 6.49 -55.01
CA GLU A 147 -16.21 7.41 -55.63
C GLU A 147 -17.24 6.71 -56.54
N ASP A 148 -17.12 5.39 -56.77
CA ASP A 148 -18.00 4.64 -57.68
C ASP A 148 -19.02 3.74 -56.94
N PHE A 149 -19.50 4.18 -55.77
CA PHE A 149 -20.62 3.51 -55.07
C PHE A 149 -21.99 3.72 -55.74
N ASP A 150 -22.07 4.54 -56.79
CA ASP A 150 -23.29 4.73 -57.58
C ASP A 150 -23.56 3.58 -58.57
N ALA A 151 -22.57 2.70 -58.84
CA ALA A 151 -22.77 1.54 -59.72
C ALA A 151 -23.63 0.41 -59.11
N ILE A 152 -23.95 0.45 -57.81
CA ILE A 152 -24.78 -0.58 -57.14
C ILE A 152 -26.27 -0.18 -57.08
N GLN A 153 -26.66 1.04 -57.47
CA GLN A 153 -28.07 1.46 -57.51
C GLN A 153 -28.85 1.02 -58.76
N GLY A 154 -28.20 0.32 -59.70
CA GLY A 154 -28.80 -0.11 -60.98
C GLY A 154 -29.29 -1.56 -61.06
N LEU A 155 -29.00 -2.42 -60.08
CA LEU A 155 -29.44 -3.82 -60.11
C LEU A 155 -30.79 -3.99 -59.42
N GLN A 156 -31.85 -3.99 -60.23
CA GLN A 156 -33.20 -4.38 -59.84
C GLN A 156 -33.21 -5.76 -59.14
N PRO A 157 -34.02 -5.95 -58.08
CA PRO A 157 -34.21 -7.25 -57.44
C PRO A 157 -35.12 -8.14 -58.31
N ALA A 158 -34.54 -8.91 -59.22
CA ALA A 158 -35.27 -9.98 -59.92
C ALA A 158 -35.21 -11.29 -59.11
N SER A 159 -36.20 -11.43 -58.23
CA SER A 159 -37.03 -12.63 -58.06
C SER A 159 -36.38 -14.03 -57.98
N THR A 160 -36.48 -14.62 -56.77
CA THR A 160 -36.99 -15.98 -56.47
C THR A 160 -36.36 -17.24 -57.09
N VAL A 161 -35.82 -18.09 -56.20
CA VAL A 161 -36.23 -19.50 -55.95
C VAL A 161 -36.59 -20.36 -57.18
N GLN A 162 -35.69 -21.26 -57.57
CA GLN A 162 -35.82 -22.72 -57.39
C GLN A 162 -34.50 -23.44 -57.68
#